data_AF-A0A1Q3G3Q6-F1
#
_entry.id   AF-A0A1Q3G3Q6-F1
#
_cell.length_a   1.000
_cell.length_b   1.000
_cell.length_c   1.000
_cell.angle_alpha   90.00
_cell.angle_beta   90.00
_cell.angle_gamma   90.00
#
_symmetry.space_group_name_H-M   'P 1'
#
loop_
_entity.id
_entity.type
_entity.pdbx_description
1 polymer ?
#
loop_
_entity_poly.entity_id
_entity_poly.type
_entity_poly.pdbx_seq_one_letter_code
_entity_poly.pdbx_strand_id
1 'polypeptide(L)'
;MPEHTPAPTPSRAIYGFCLFLLFKTLFILYVLWAFIPTDLLDGLGLTYLPDKYFALFIPILLLVGLTFFAFLVYPSLSLAAMPDPNAVATGTDPYTIVRCQYQFPDRQLCNQRIDRPYGDSWLVKPFCSKHSIRVTTASDLRGSVRISNFCDCPVTDEERCLLRNDPGHLGRLRGKAMVPAVADLNLAEVSRILYRKKGR
;
A
#
# COMPACT_ATOMS: atom_id res chain seq x y z
N MET A 1 -17.89 24.20 1.24
CA MET A 1 -16.92 23.72 2.25
C MET A 1 -16.61 22.25 1.94
N PRO A 2 -15.37 21.78 2.04
CA PRO A 2 -15.08 20.36 1.84
C PRO A 2 -15.66 19.57 3.02
N GLU A 3 -16.73 18.82 2.79
CA GLU A 3 -17.46 18.05 3.82
C GLU A 3 -16.64 16.88 4.42
N HIS A 4 -15.45 16.59 3.87
CA HIS A 4 -14.64 15.44 4.25
C HIS A 4 -13.46 15.75 5.18
N THR A 5 -13.34 16.97 5.70
CA THR A 5 -12.26 17.26 6.65
C THR A 5 -12.57 16.58 7.99
N PRO A 6 -11.65 15.76 8.55
CA PRO A 6 -11.81 15.12 9.87
C PRO A 6 -11.75 16.13 11.04
N ALA A 7 -11.70 17.42 10.75
CA ALA A 7 -11.60 18.48 11.74
C ALA A 7 -12.87 18.51 12.61
N PRO A 8 -12.73 18.75 13.92
CA PRO A 8 -13.85 18.86 14.84
C PRO A 8 -14.67 20.10 14.50
N THR A 9 -15.76 19.92 13.74
CA THR A 9 -16.72 20.98 13.49
C THR A 9 -17.76 21.02 14.62
N PRO A 10 -18.25 22.21 15.01
CA PRO A 10 -19.24 22.33 16.07
C PRO A 10 -20.53 21.57 15.75
N SER A 11 -20.93 21.52 14.48
CA SER A 11 -22.09 20.74 14.02
C SER A 11 -21.91 19.23 14.29
N ARG A 12 -20.72 18.67 14.05
CA ARG A 12 -20.42 17.24 14.28
C ARG A 12 -20.39 16.89 15.77
N ALA A 13 -19.92 17.82 16.61
CA ALA A 13 -19.89 17.64 18.07
C ALA A 13 -21.29 17.55 18.68
N ILE A 14 -22.26 18.32 18.17
CA ILE A 14 -23.65 18.30 18.66
C ILE A 14 -24.29 16.92 18.45
N TYR A 15 -24.11 16.29 17.29
CA TYR A 15 -24.65 14.95 17.04
C TYR A 15 -24.06 13.89 18.00
N GLY A 16 -22.76 13.94 18.23
CA GLY A 16 -22.10 13.05 19.18
C GLY A 16 -22.62 13.25 20.61
N PHE A 17 -22.84 14.50 21.02
CA PHE A 17 -23.38 14.82 22.34
C PHE A 17 -24.83 14.34 22.50
N CYS A 18 -25.69 14.57 21.51
CA CYS A 18 -27.07 14.08 21.54
C CYS A 18 -27.12 12.54 21.59
N LEU A 19 -26.29 11.86 20.79
CA LEU A 19 -26.18 10.40 20.82
C LEU A 19 -25.67 9.90 22.18
N PHE A 20 -24.67 10.58 22.77
CA PHE A 20 -24.16 10.23 24.09
C PHE A 20 -25.24 10.31 25.17
N LEU A 21 -26.01 11.41 25.21
CA LEU A 21 -27.12 11.55 26.15
C LEU A 21 -28.19 10.47 25.94
N LEU A 22 -28.54 10.20 24.68
CA LEU A 22 -29.53 9.18 24.32
C LEU A 22 -29.08 7.76 24.72
N PHE A 23 -27.84 7.37 24.42
CA PHE A 23 -27.34 6.06 24.83
C PHE A 23 -27.18 5.95 26.35
N LYS A 24 -26.81 7.04 27.02
CA LYS A 24 -26.71 7.07 28.49
C LYS A 24 -28.08 6.89 29.15
N THR A 25 -29.12 7.57 28.66
CA THR A 25 -30.48 7.42 29.20
C THR A 25 -31.05 6.04 28.90
N LEU A 26 -30.89 5.53 27.67
CA LEU A 26 -31.30 4.17 27.31
C LEU A 26 -30.59 3.11 28.13
N PHE A 27 -29.29 3.28 28.41
CA PHE A 27 -28.53 2.35 29.24
C PHE A 27 -29.04 2.33 30.68
N ILE A 28 -29.32 3.49 31.27
CA ILE A 28 -29.90 3.56 32.62
C ILE A 28 -31.27 2.88 32.66
N LEU A 29 -32.13 3.15 31.67
CA LEU A 29 -33.45 2.53 31.56
C LEU A 29 -33.34 1.01 31.39
N TYR A 30 -32.38 0.54 30.59
CA TYR A 30 -32.10 -0.87 30.39
C TYR A 30 -31.64 -1.57 31.68
N VAL A 31 -30.70 -0.97 32.42
CA VAL A 31 -30.23 -1.49 33.70
C VAL A 31 -31.37 -1.53 34.71
N LEU A 32 -32.15 -0.45 34.81
CA LEU A 32 -33.31 -0.38 35.71
C LEU A 32 -34.32 -1.47 35.38
N TRP A 33 -34.65 -1.66 34.10
CA TRP A 33 -35.48 -2.77 33.66
C TRP A 33 -34.85 -4.13 33.99
N ALA A 34 -33.56 -4.34 33.79
CA ALA A 34 -32.91 -5.64 34.02
C ALA A 34 -32.94 -6.08 35.50
N PHE A 35 -32.78 -5.14 36.44
CA PHE A 35 -32.72 -5.45 37.87
C PHE A 35 -34.07 -5.42 38.60
N ILE A 36 -35.07 -4.71 38.09
CA ILE A 36 -36.40 -4.68 38.73
C ILE A 36 -37.13 -6.02 38.49
N PRO A 37 -37.64 -6.68 39.55
CA PRO A 37 -38.42 -7.91 39.41
C PRO A 37 -39.72 -7.70 38.62
N THR A 38 -40.16 -8.74 37.92
CA THR A 38 -41.36 -8.69 37.05
C THR A 38 -42.64 -8.35 37.82
N ASP A 39 -42.77 -8.82 39.06
CA ASP A 39 -43.97 -8.57 39.87
C ASP A 39 -44.23 -7.06 40.12
N LEU A 40 -43.15 -6.28 40.29
CA LEU A 40 -43.25 -4.82 40.44
C LEU A 40 -43.59 -4.13 39.12
N LEU A 41 -43.08 -4.66 38.00
CA LEU A 41 -43.39 -4.14 36.65
C LEU A 41 -44.85 -4.41 36.29
N ASP A 42 -45.38 -5.58 36.64
CA ASP A 42 -46.78 -5.94 36.43
C ASP A 42 -47.72 -5.05 37.26
N GLY A 43 -47.33 -4.73 38.50
CA GLY A 43 -48.04 -3.77 39.35
C GLY A 43 -48.05 -2.33 38.80
N LEU A 44 -47.06 -1.97 37.98
CA LEU A 44 -46.98 -0.69 37.26
C LEU A 44 -47.75 -0.71 35.91
N GLY A 45 -48.37 -1.85 35.54
CA GLY A 45 -49.11 -2.02 34.28
C GLY A 45 -48.24 -2.35 33.06
N LEU A 46 -46.97 -2.74 33.27
CA LEU A 46 -45.99 -3.04 32.22
C LEU A 46 -45.93 -4.55 31.90
N THR A 47 -47.06 -5.13 31.50
CA THR A 47 -47.23 -6.59 31.37
C THR A 47 -46.68 -7.21 30.08
N TYR A 48 -46.28 -6.40 29.08
CA TYR A 48 -45.85 -6.87 27.75
C TYR A 48 -44.35 -6.71 27.48
N LEU A 49 -43.52 -6.56 28.52
CA LEU A 49 -42.06 -6.49 28.30
C LEU A 49 -41.46 -7.86 27.96
N PRO A 50 -40.34 -7.87 27.21
CA PRO A 50 -39.65 -9.11 26.86
C PRO A 50 -39.15 -9.83 28.12
N ASP A 51 -38.89 -11.12 27.99
CA ASP A 51 -38.35 -11.93 29.08
C ASP A 51 -36.98 -11.38 29.55
N LYS A 52 -36.69 -11.51 30.85
CA LYS A 52 -35.43 -11.07 31.47
C LYS A 52 -34.20 -11.76 30.87
N TYR A 53 -34.37 -12.94 30.26
CA TYR A 53 -33.32 -13.58 29.47
C TYR A 53 -32.70 -12.65 28.42
N PHE A 54 -33.49 -11.75 27.82
CA PHE A 54 -32.97 -10.78 26.84
C PHE A 54 -31.98 -9.78 27.45
N ALA A 55 -32.02 -9.56 28.78
CA ALA A 55 -31.02 -8.75 29.48
C ALA A 55 -29.62 -9.39 29.44
N LEU A 56 -29.51 -10.71 29.29
CA LEU A 56 -28.21 -11.38 29.11
C LEU A 56 -27.90 -11.62 27.64
N PHE A 57 -28.92 -11.93 26.83
CA PHE A 57 -28.74 -12.23 25.42
C PHE A 57 -28.22 -11.03 24.61
N ILE A 58 -28.79 -9.83 24.81
CA ILE A 58 -28.39 -8.62 24.08
C ILE A 58 -26.90 -8.28 24.25
N PRO A 59 -26.32 -8.21 25.48
CA PRO A 59 -24.91 -7.88 25.63
C PRO A 59 -23.99 -8.96 25.06
N ILE A 60 -24.37 -10.25 25.16
CA ILE A 60 -23.62 -11.34 24.54
C ILE A 60 -23.63 -11.20 23.03
N LEU A 61 -24.79 -10.94 22.42
CA LEU A 61 -24.93 -10.73 20.98
C LEU A 61 -24.09 -9.54 20.50
N LEU A 62 -24.08 -8.43 21.25
CA LEU A 62 -23.25 -7.26 20.93
C LEU A 62 -21.77 -7.62 20.97
N LEU A 63 -21.32 -8.35 22.01
CA LEU A 63 -19.92 -8.73 22.15
C LEU A 63 -19.46 -9.72 21.06
N VAL A 64 -20.31 -10.68 20.69
CA VAL A 64 -20.07 -11.58 19.55
C VAL A 64 -20.04 -10.80 18.23
N GLY A 65 -20.99 -9.88 18.02
CA GLY A 65 -21.01 -9.03 16.83
C GLY A 65 -19.77 -8.13 16.71
N LEU A 66 -19.34 -7.54 17.82
CA LEU A 66 -18.17 -6.66 17.87
C LEU A 66 -16.86 -7.43 17.64
N THR A 67 -16.73 -8.63 18.23
CA THR A 67 -15.56 -9.50 17.97
C THR A 67 -15.54 -10.00 16.53
N PHE A 68 -16.67 -10.44 15.99
CA PHE A 68 -16.80 -10.83 14.58
C PHE A 68 -16.44 -9.67 13.64
N PHE A 69 -16.93 -8.47 13.94
CA PHE A 69 -16.62 -7.27 13.16
C PHE A 69 -15.14 -6.91 13.24
N ALA A 70 -14.55 -6.87 14.43
CA ALA A 70 -13.17 -6.44 14.63
C ALA A 70 -12.14 -7.42 14.05
N PHE A 71 -12.38 -8.73 14.16
CA PHE A 71 -11.41 -9.74 13.75
C PHE A 71 -11.63 -10.32 12.36
N LEU A 72 -12.86 -10.33 11.85
CA LEU A 72 -13.17 -10.93 10.55
C LEU A 72 -13.56 -9.87 9.53
N VAL A 73 -14.60 -9.08 9.81
CA VAL A 73 -15.15 -8.14 8.83
C VAL A 73 -14.18 -7.01 8.52
N TYR A 74 -13.62 -6.37 9.56
CA TYR A 74 -12.75 -5.23 9.37
C TYR A 74 -11.46 -5.62 8.63
N PRO A 75 -10.69 -6.66 9.01
CA PRO A 75 -9.49 -7.04 8.29
C PRO A 75 -9.78 -7.56 6.87
N SER A 76 -10.89 -8.29 6.67
CA SER A 76 -11.25 -8.77 5.33
C SER A 76 -11.62 -7.61 4.39
N LEU A 77 -12.36 -6.62 4.88
CA LEU A 77 -12.70 -5.42 4.10
C LEU A 77 -11.45 -4.56 3.84
N SER A 78 -10.58 -4.40 4.84
CA SER A 78 -9.29 -3.72 4.65
C SER A 78 -8.45 -4.41 3.58
N LEU A 79 -8.40 -5.74 3.58
CA LEU A 79 -7.66 -6.51 2.58
C LEU A 79 -8.30 -6.41 1.20
N ALA A 80 -9.63 -6.40 1.11
CA ALA A 80 -10.35 -6.22 -0.15
C ALA A 80 -10.21 -4.80 -0.74
N ALA A 81 -9.99 -3.80 0.12
CA ALA A 81 -9.75 -2.41 -0.29
C ALA A 81 -8.30 -2.12 -0.70
N MET A 82 -7.37 -3.04 -0.45
CA MET A 82 -5.96 -2.86 -0.84
C MET A 82 -5.80 -2.93 -2.38
N PRO A 83 -4.96 -2.07 -2.97
CA PRO A 83 -4.61 -2.16 -4.39
C PRO A 83 -3.84 -3.44 -4.71
N ASP A 84 -3.74 -3.78 -6.00
CA ASP A 84 -2.96 -4.94 -6.45
C ASP A 84 -1.52 -4.89 -5.88
N PRO A 85 -0.97 -6.00 -5.38
CA PRO A 85 0.36 -6.01 -4.78
C PRO A 85 1.47 -5.54 -5.73
N ASN A 86 1.24 -5.57 -7.05
CA ASN A 86 2.22 -5.19 -8.05
C ASN A 86 2.04 -3.74 -8.52
N ALA A 87 0.96 -3.07 -8.09
CA ALA A 87 0.77 -1.66 -8.37
C ALA A 87 1.85 -0.83 -7.70
N VAL A 88 2.39 0.15 -8.43
CA VAL A 88 3.44 1.09 -7.94
C VAL A 88 2.98 1.85 -6.68
N ALA A 89 1.67 2.08 -6.55
CA ALA A 89 1.06 2.72 -5.38
C ALA A 89 1.21 1.91 -4.07
N THR A 90 1.46 0.61 -4.16
CA THR A 90 1.54 -0.28 -2.99
C THR A 90 2.80 -0.01 -2.14
N GLY A 91 3.88 0.47 -2.75
CA GLY A 91 5.14 0.74 -2.03
C GLY A 91 5.73 2.11 -2.32
N THR A 92 5.05 2.95 -3.08
CA THR A 92 5.43 4.36 -3.26
C THR A 92 4.37 5.27 -2.69
N ASP A 93 4.81 6.30 -1.97
CA ASP A 93 3.91 7.30 -1.41
C ASP A 93 3.65 8.42 -2.45
N PRO A 94 2.38 8.79 -2.73
CA PRO A 94 2.04 9.84 -3.69
C PRO A 94 2.56 11.23 -3.34
N TYR A 95 2.93 11.47 -2.08
CA TYR A 95 3.47 12.74 -1.61
C TYR A 95 5.01 12.77 -1.59
N THR A 96 5.67 11.70 -2.04
CA THR A 96 7.13 11.66 -2.19
C THR A 96 7.61 12.82 -3.06
N ILE A 97 8.54 13.63 -2.55
CA ILE A 97 9.14 14.75 -3.28
C ILE A 97 10.47 14.28 -3.88
N VAL A 98 10.49 14.11 -5.19
CA VAL A 98 11.73 13.86 -5.95
C VAL A 98 12.10 15.12 -6.72
N ARG A 99 13.37 15.52 -6.63
CA ARG A 99 13.92 16.67 -7.35
C ARG A 99 14.72 16.21 -8.57
N CYS A 100 14.68 17.02 -9.62
CA CYS A 100 15.47 16.82 -10.82
C CYS A 100 16.98 16.87 -10.53
N GLN A 101 17.72 15.87 -11.02
CA GLN A 101 19.18 15.75 -10.86
C GLN A 101 19.98 16.48 -11.95
N TYR A 102 19.32 17.18 -12.87
CA TYR A 102 20.01 17.87 -13.96
C TYR A 102 20.86 19.04 -13.44
N GLN A 103 22.11 19.08 -13.89
CA GLN A 103 23.07 20.16 -13.62
C GLN A 103 23.29 20.99 -14.88
N PHE A 104 23.13 22.31 -14.76
CA PHE A 104 23.44 23.26 -15.83
C PHE A 104 24.96 23.41 -16.00
N PRO A 105 25.45 23.87 -17.17
CA PRO A 105 26.86 24.17 -17.39
C PRO A 105 27.44 25.18 -16.37
N ASP A 106 26.60 26.05 -15.80
CA ASP A 106 26.95 26.97 -14.69
C ASP A 106 27.00 26.29 -13.30
N ARG A 107 27.06 24.94 -13.25
CA ARG A 107 27.04 24.10 -12.04
C ARG A 107 25.79 24.22 -11.16
N GLN A 108 24.80 25.00 -11.54
CA GLN A 108 23.52 25.11 -10.82
C GLN A 108 22.63 23.88 -11.06
N LEU A 109 21.84 23.48 -10.05
CA LEU A 109 20.91 22.35 -10.14
C LEU A 109 19.50 22.84 -10.50
N CYS A 110 18.79 22.08 -11.34
CA CYS A 110 17.42 22.39 -11.72
C CYS A 110 16.46 22.47 -10.52
N ASN A 111 16.63 21.63 -9.50
CA ASN A 111 15.84 21.56 -8.26
C ASN A 111 14.29 21.48 -8.41
N GLN A 112 13.77 21.42 -9.64
CA GLN A 112 12.34 21.33 -9.92
C GLN A 112 11.80 19.98 -9.45
N ARG A 113 10.59 20.00 -8.86
CA ARG A 113 9.86 18.78 -8.49
C ARG A 113 9.48 17.99 -9.74
N ILE A 114 9.64 16.67 -9.66
CA ILE A 114 9.21 15.74 -10.70
C ILE A 114 7.75 15.36 -10.43
N ASP A 115 6.88 15.59 -11.41
CA ASP A 115 5.49 15.14 -11.36
C ASP A 115 5.41 13.64 -11.62
N ARG A 116 4.79 12.89 -10.70
CA ARG A 116 4.69 11.41 -10.73
C ARG A 116 6.05 10.72 -10.95
N PRO A 117 6.94 10.74 -9.94
CA PRO A 117 8.31 10.25 -10.09
C PRO A 117 8.43 8.79 -10.52
N TYR A 118 7.45 7.95 -10.18
CA TYR A 118 7.49 6.51 -10.45
C TYR A 118 6.74 6.10 -11.74
N GLY A 119 5.76 6.88 -12.22
CA GLY A 119 5.00 6.52 -13.43
C GLY A 119 4.44 5.10 -13.37
N ASP A 120 4.79 4.26 -14.35
CA ASP A 120 4.37 2.85 -14.46
C ASP A 120 5.39 1.85 -13.86
N SER A 121 6.50 2.34 -13.28
CA SER A 121 7.59 1.48 -12.78
C SER A 121 8.08 1.88 -11.39
N TRP A 122 8.71 0.98 -10.66
CA TRP A 122 9.31 1.28 -9.36
C TRP A 122 10.59 2.15 -9.44
N LEU A 123 11.07 2.43 -10.65
CA LEU A 123 12.24 3.27 -10.88
C LEU A 123 11.87 4.75 -10.87
N VAL A 124 12.59 5.51 -10.04
CA VAL A 124 12.46 6.95 -9.97
C VAL A 124 13.01 7.58 -11.25
N LYS A 125 12.20 8.39 -11.93
CA LYS A 125 12.68 9.23 -13.03
C LYS A 125 13.70 10.25 -12.49
N PRO A 126 14.92 10.32 -13.04
CA PRO A 126 15.97 11.22 -12.52
C PRO A 126 15.77 12.68 -12.94
N PHE A 127 15.02 12.93 -14.01
CA PHE A 127 14.88 14.26 -14.63
C PHE A 127 13.42 14.73 -14.68
N CYS A 128 13.21 16.04 -14.59
CA CYS A 128 11.91 16.68 -14.78
C CYS A 128 11.50 16.67 -16.25
N SER A 129 10.22 16.93 -16.53
CA SER A 129 9.67 16.97 -17.90
C SER A 129 10.46 17.87 -18.86
N LYS A 130 11.00 19.00 -18.36
CA LYS A 130 11.82 19.94 -19.14
C LYS A 130 13.21 19.40 -19.51
N HIS A 131 13.78 18.55 -18.66
CA HIS A 131 15.11 17.95 -18.87
C HIS A 131 15.04 16.46 -19.26
N SER A 132 13.84 15.97 -19.55
CA SER A 132 13.61 14.60 -20.05
C SER A 132 13.95 14.51 -21.54
N ILE A 133 15.21 14.73 -21.90
CA ILE A 133 15.68 14.54 -23.26
C ILE A 133 15.80 13.02 -23.49
N ARG A 134 14.73 12.40 -23.99
CA ARG A 134 14.65 10.99 -24.45
C ARG A 134 15.13 9.92 -23.46
N VAL A 135 14.62 9.94 -22.23
CA VAL A 135 14.59 8.74 -21.37
C VAL A 135 13.13 8.43 -21.11
N THR A 136 12.45 7.95 -22.14
CA THR A 136 10.98 7.77 -22.13
C THR A 136 10.56 6.42 -21.57
N THR A 137 11.51 5.51 -21.34
CA THR A 137 11.20 4.17 -20.84
C THR A 137 12.29 3.69 -19.89
N ALA A 138 11.93 2.81 -18.93
CA ALA A 138 12.91 2.03 -18.17
C ALA A 138 13.87 1.26 -19.11
N SER A 139 13.47 1.01 -20.37
CA SER A 139 14.33 0.47 -21.43
C SER A 139 15.40 1.40 -21.99
N ASP A 140 15.35 2.72 -21.76
CA ASP A 140 16.41 3.66 -22.19
C ASP A 140 17.50 3.83 -21.11
N LEU A 141 17.13 3.65 -19.83
CA LEU A 141 18.07 3.45 -18.72
C LEU A 141 18.71 2.05 -18.74
N ARG A 142 18.14 1.12 -19.50
CA ARG A 142 18.88 -0.06 -19.92
C ARG A 142 20.00 0.49 -20.79
N GLY A 143 21.20 0.51 -20.21
CA GLY A 143 22.35 0.04 -20.95
C GLY A 143 22.00 -1.35 -21.49
N SER A 144 21.24 -1.42 -22.58
CA SER A 144 21.55 -2.39 -23.60
C SER A 144 22.95 -1.97 -24.04
N VAL A 145 23.94 -2.42 -23.28
CA VAL A 145 25.26 -2.65 -23.82
C VAL A 145 24.98 -3.68 -24.90
N ARG A 146 24.57 -3.19 -26.08
CA ARG A 146 24.56 -3.99 -27.29
C ARG A 146 26.01 -4.43 -27.36
N ILE A 147 26.25 -5.70 -27.06
CA ILE A 147 27.58 -6.26 -27.06
C ILE A 147 28.09 -6.09 -28.49
N SER A 148 28.85 -5.01 -28.70
CA SER A 148 29.42 -4.65 -29.98
C SER A 148 30.43 -5.73 -30.33
N ASN A 149 30.54 -6.06 -31.61
CA ASN A 149 31.56 -7.01 -32.08
C ASN A 149 32.98 -6.41 -32.06
N PHE A 150 33.11 -5.16 -31.58
CA PHE A 150 34.35 -4.41 -31.57
C PHE A 150 35.00 -4.47 -30.19
N CYS A 151 36.28 -4.82 -30.16
CA CYS A 151 37.11 -4.76 -28.96
C CYS A 151 37.96 -3.49 -29.06
N ASP A 152 37.77 -2.53 -28.16
CA ASP A 152 38.60 -1.32 -28.09
C ASP A 152 39.89 -1.55 -27.27
N CYS A 153 40.44 -2.76 -27.32
CA CYS A 153 41.68 -3.06 -26.58
C CYS A 153 42.85 -2.30 -27.23
N PRO A 154 43.65 -1.54 -26.46
CA PRO A 154 44.85 -0.91 -26.97
C PRO A 154 45.84 -1.98 -27.46
N VAL A 155 46.58 -1.67 -28.54
CA VAL A 155 47.54 -2.57 -29.21
C VAL A 155 48.66 -3.06 -28.27
N THR A 156 48.83 -2.46 -27.10
CA THR A 156 49.84 -2.84 -26.09
C THR A 156 49.42 -3.99 -25.16
N ASP A 157 48.15 -4.41 -25.16
CA ASP A 157 47.59 -5.43 -24.25
C ASP A 157 46.97 -6.63 -25.01
N GLU A 158 47.59 -7.04 -26.13
CA GLU A 158 47.05 -8.08 -27.03
C GLU A 158 46.85 -9.44 -26.33
N GLU A 159 47.75 -9.84 -25.43
CA GLU A 159 47.66 -11.13 -24.72
C GLU A 159 46.52 -11.20 -23.69
N ARG A 160 46.01 -10.05 -23.22
CA ARG A 160 44.94 -9.96 -22.22
C ARG A 160 43.54 -9.81 -22.83
N CYS A 161 43.43 -9.73 -24.16
CA CYS A 161 42.16 -9.57 -24.85
C CYS A 161 41.38 -10.89 -24.92
N LEU A 162 40.46 -11.10 -23.97
CA LEU A 162 39.57 -12.27 -23.89
C LEU A 162 38.82 -12.58 -25.20
N LEU A 163 38.42 -11.55 -25.94
CA LEU A 163 37.61 -11.69 -27.16
C LEU A 163 38.41 -12.18 -28.38
N ARG A 164 39.73 -11.95 -28.39
CA ARG A 164 40.63 -12.42 -29.44
C ARG A 164 41.20 -13.81 -29.13
N ASN A 165 41.39 -14.11 -27.84
CA ASN A 165 41.78 -15.44 -27.36
C ASN A 165 40.63 -16.46 -27.48
N ASP A 166 39.38 -16.06 -27.21
CA ASP A 166 38.19 -16.91 -27.29
C ASP A 166 37.08 -16.29 -28.19
N PRO A 167 37.15 -16.45 -29.52
CA PRO A 167 36.18 -15.85 -30.45
C PRO A 167 34.74 -16.38 -30.25
N GLY A 168 34.57 -17.55 -29.63
CA GLY A 168 33.26 -18.14 -29.30
C GLY A 168 32.62 -17.63 -28.00
N HIS A 169 33.32 -16.82 -27.21
CA HIS A 169 32.83 -16.36 -25.90
C HIS A 169 31.59 -15.46 -26.02
N LEU A 170 31.55 -14.61 -27.04
CA LEU A 170 30.41 -13.73 -27.34
C LEU A 170 29.11 -14.51 -27.60
N GLY A 171 29.20 -15.61 -28.34
CA GLY A 171 28.05 -16.47 -28.63
C GLY A 171 27.45 -17.07 -27.35
N ARG A 172 28.29 -17.49 -26.40
CA ARG A 172 27.84 -18.00 -25.09
C ARG A 172 27.20 -16.91 -24.24
N LEU A 173 27.74 -15.69 -24.26
CA LEU A 173 27.16 -14.56 -23.52
C LEU A 173 25.81 -14.13 -24.09
N ARG A 174 25.66 -14.12 -25.43
CA ARG A 174 24.38 -13.84 -26.10
C ARG A 174 23.32 -14.92 -25.86
N GLY A 175 23.74 -16.18 -25.71
CA GLY A 175 22.84 -17.29 -25.43
C GLY A 175 22.39 -17.39 -23.96
N LYS A 176 23.02 -16.67 -23.04
CA LYS A 176 22.55 -16.60 -21.65
C LYS A 176 21.33 -15.70 -21.58
N ALA A 177 20.27 -16.18 -20.92
CA ALA A 177 19.13 -15.35 -20.60
C ALA A 177 19.59 -14.12 -19.80
N MET A 178 19.23 -12.93 -20.27
CA MET A 178 19.53 -11.69 -19.56
C MET A 178 18.79 -11.71 -18.23
N VAL A 179 19.51 -11.45 -17.13
CA VAL A 179 18.88 -11.32 -15.82
C VAL A 179 18.02 -10.06 -15.84
N PRO A 180 16.70 -10.16 -15.56
CA PRO A 180 15.83 -9.00 -15.52
C PRO A 180 16.28 -8.05 -14.40
N ALA A 181 16.08 -6.75 -14.60
CA ALA A 181 16.33 -5.79 -13.54
C ALA A 181 15.39 -6.06 -12.37
N VAL A 182 15.84 -5.77 -11.14
CA VAL A 182 15.02 -5.94 -9.93
C VAL A 182 13.68 -5.19 -10.03
N ALA A 183 13.69 -4.04 -10.70
CA ALA A 183 12.50 -3.22 -10.91
C ALA A 183 11.46 -3.84 -11.87
N ASP A 184 11.87 -4.79 -12.72
CA ASP A 184 10.99 -5.47 -13.68
C ASP A 184 10.38 -6.77 -13.07
N LEU A 185 10.77 -7.13 -11.84
CA LEU A 185 10.27 -8.32 -11.16
C LEU A 185 8.89 -8.09 -10.55
N ASN A 186 8.04 -9.10 -10.68
CA ASN A 186 6.70 -9.06 -10.11
C ASN A 186 6.74 -9.28 -8.60
N LEU A 187 6.29 -8.30 -7.80
CA LEU A 187 6.40 -8.35 -6.34
C LEU A 187 5.64 -9.54 -5.73
N ALA A 188 4.46 -9.86 -6.27
CA ALA A 188 3.67 -11.03 -5.89
C ALA A 188 4.41 -12.36 -6.15
N GLU A 189 5.21 -12.45 -7.22
CA GLU A 189 5.97 -13.66 -7.53
C GLU A 189 7.19 -13.80 -6.63
N VAL A 190 7.92 -12.72 -6.42
CA VAL A 190 9.10 -12.68 -5.52
C VAL A 190 8.69 -13.04 -4.09
N SER A 191 7.62 -12.42 -3.58
CA SER A 191 7.08 -12.73 -2.25
C SER A 191 6.63 -14.18 -2.14
N ARG A 192 5.94 -14.73 -3.16
CA ARG A 192 5.59 -16.15 -3.19
C ARG A 192 6.81 -17.05 -3.10
N ILE A 193 7.90 -16.73 -3.81
CA ILE A 193 9.13 -17.54 -3.80
C ILE A 193 9.83 -17.46 -2.44
N LEU A 194 9.99 -16.26 -1.88
CA LEU A 194 10.68 -16.02 -0.61
C LEU A 194 9.93 -16.63 0.58
N TYR A 195 8.62 -16.44 0.63
CA TYR A 195 7.76 -16.93 1.70
C TYR A 195 7.15 -18.30 1.39
N ARG A 196 7.55 -18.95 0.29
CA ARG A 196 7.16 -20.34 0.04
C ARG A 196 7.73 -21.17 1.16
N LYS A 197 6.88 -21.61 2.08
CA LYS A 197 7.26 -22.58 3.10
C LYS A 197 7.79 -23.82 2.38
N LYS A 198 9.11 -24.00 2.37
CA LYS A 198 9.74 -25.19 1.82
C LYS A 198 9.28 -26.33 2.72
N GLY A 199 8.41 -27.19 2.19
CA GLY A 199 7.83 -28.31 2.92
C GLY A 199 8.94 -29.10 3.62
N ARG A 200 8.73 -29.37 4.91
CA ARG A 200 9.51 -30.32 5.68
C ARG A 200 8.90 -31.70 5.46
#